data_AF-A0A535J4D6-F1
#
_entry.id   AF-A0A535J4D6-F1
#
_cell.length_a   1.000
_cell.length_b   1.000
_cell.length_c   1.000
_cell.angle_alpha   90.00
_cell.angle_beta   90.00
_cell.angle_gamma   90.00
#
_symmetry.space_group_name_H-M   'P 1'
#
loop_
_entity.id
_entity.type
_entity.pdbx_description
1 polymer ?
#
loop_
_entity_poly.entity_id
_entity_poly.type
_entity_poly.pdbx_seq_one_letter_code
_entity_poly.pdbx_strand_id
1 'polypeptide(L)' 'MADDEKLKRLGGGRWETQDGRYSIEPESGTWVVVDNEQTNELGLPLVRGPFPTLTAAREAVQQDRGEGPAWSPLA' A
#
# COMPACT_ATOMS: atom_id res chain seq x y z
N MET A 1 -19.74 2.51 3.07
CA MET A 1 -18.44 1.87 3.33
C MET A 1 -17.81 1.72 1.96
N ALA A 2 -16.73 2.44 1.67
CA ALA A 2 -16.30 2.72 0.30
C ALA A 2 -15.99 1.44 -0.49
N ASP A 3 -16.82 1.16 -1.50
CA ASP A 3 -16.72 0.05 -2.44
C ASP A 3 -15.55 0.19 -3.45
N ASP A 4 -14.47 0.90 -3.10
CA ASP A 4 -13.41 1.34 -4.03
C ASP A 4 -12.13 0.48 -3.99
N GLU A 5 -12.11 -0.60 -3.19
CA GLU A 5 -10.93 -1.48 -3.07
C GLU A 5 -10.83 -2.53 -4.16
N LYS A 6 -11.00 -2.15 -5.43
CA LYS A 6 -10.80 -3.08 -6.53
C LYS A 6 -9.32 -3.30 -6.74
N LEU A 7 -8.78 -4.30 -6.04
CA LEU A 7 -7.44 -4.81 -6.30
C LEU A 7 -7.45 -5.61 -7.60
N LYS A 8 -6.63 -5.15 -8.55
CA LYS A 8 -6.30 -5.88 -9.77
C LYS A 8 -5.15 -6.83 -9.49
N ARG A 9 -5.29 -8.09 -9.86
CA ARG A 9 -4.20 -9.07 -9.83
C ARG A 9 -3.28 -8.85 -11.04
N LEU A 10 -1.98 -8.66 -10.81
CA LEU A 10 -0.99 -8.41 -11.87
C LEU A 10 -0.21 -9.66 -12.29
N GLY A 11 -0.27 -10.74 -11.50
CA GLY A 11 0.53 -11.96 -11.72
C GLY A 11 1.65 -12.08 -10.67
N GLY A 12 2.29 -13.26 -10.56
CA GLY A 12 3.37 -13.48 -9.58
C GLY A 12 2.95 -13.33 -8.10
N GLY A 13 1.65 -13.31 -7.81
CA GLY A 13 1.12 -13.00 -6.48
C GLY A 13 0.96 -11.51 -6.19
N ARG A 14 1.34 -10.62 -7.11
CA ARG A 14 1.18 -9.16 -6.98
C ARG A 14 -0.26 -8.70 -7.22
N TRP A 15 -0.64 -7.68 -6.45
CA TRP A 15 -1.89 -6.95 -6.55
C TRP A 15 -1.64 -5.45 -6.64
N GLU A 16 -2.57 -4.70 -7.22
CA GLU A 16 -2.49 -3.25 -7.38
C GLU A 16 -3.87 -2.62 -7.22
N THR A 17 -3.95 -1.43 -6.60
CA THR A 17 -5.21 -0.66 -6.56
C THR A 17 -5.60 -0.17 -7.95
N GLN A 18 -6.89 0.02 -8.20
CA GLN A 18 -7.36 0.43 -9.53
C GLN A 18 -6.76 1.76 -10.01
N ASP A 19 -6.51 2.70 -9.09
CA ASP A 19 -5.83 3.97 -9.33
C ASP A 19 -4.30 3.86 -9.46
N GLY A 20 -3.72 2.68 -9.22
CA GLY A 20 -2.28 2.44 -9.34
C GLY A 20 -1.42 2.95 -8.19
N ARG A 21 -1.99 3.61 -7.17
CA ARG A 21 -1.22 4.14 -6.03
C ARG A 21 -0.52 3.05 -5.24
N TYR A 22 -1.24 2.00 -4.85
CA TYR A 22 -0.67 0.95 -4.01
C TYR A 22 -0.45 -0.33 -4.81
N SER A 23 0.71 -0.95 -4.60
CA SER A 23 0.99 -2.33 -4.99
C SER A 23 1.17 -3.19 -3.74
N ILE A 24 0.65 -4.42 -3.76
CA ILE A 24 0.88 -5.42 -2.71
C ILE A 24 1.66 -6.58 -3.32
N GLU A 25 2.85 -6.84 -2.80
CA GLU A 25 3.82 -7.76 -3.38
C GLU A 25 4.22 -8.84 -2.36
N PRO A 26 4.36 -10.11 -2.77
CA PRO A 26 4.89 -11.15 -1.89
C PRO A 26 6.41 -10.99 -1.75
N GLU A 27 6.91 -11.04 -0.52
CA GLU A 27 8.34 -10.97 -0.21
C GLU A 27 8.70 -12.06 0.80
N SER A 28 9.46 -13.06 0.37
CA SER A 28 10.02 -14.12 1.23
C SER A 28 9.02 -14.75 2.22
N GLY A 29 7.80 -15.05 1.77
CA GLY A 29 6.74 -15.64 2.59
C GLY A 29 5.89 -14.64 3.39
N THR A 30 6.18 -13.35 3.25
CA THR A 30 5.41 -12.23 3.79
C THR A 30 4.88 -11.34 2.66
N TRP A 31 4.22 -10.24 3.03
CA TRP A 31 3.64 -9.29 2.08
C TRP A 31 4.13 -7.88 2.37
N VAL A 32 4.40 -7.09 1.34
CA VAL A 32 4.73 -5.68 1.46
C VAL A 32 3.73 -4.84 0.69
N VAL A 33 3.48 -3.63 1.18
CA VAL A 33 2.70 -2.60 0.48
C VAL A 33 3.66 -1.54 -0.02
N VAL A 34 3.64 -1.26 -1.31
CA VAL A 34 4.38 -0.18 -1.95
C VAL A 34 3.40 0.94 -2.26
N ASP A 35 3.65 2.13 -1.73
CA ASP A 35 2.96 3.35 -2.10
C ASP A 35 3.78 4.08 -3.17
N ASN A 36 3.21 4.21 -4.37
CA ASN A 36 3.85 4.81 -5.53
C ASN A 36 3.65 6.34 -5.58
N GLU A 37 2.78 6.90 -4.73
CA GLU A 37 2.58 8.35 -4.64
C GLU A 37 3.43 8.98 -3.54
N GLN A 38 3.79 8.21 -2.51
CA GLN A 38 4.67 8.66 -1.43
C GLN A 38 6.09 8.14 -1.63
N THR A 39 7.08 8.96 -1.30
CA THR A 39 8.49 8.58 -1.33
C THR A 39 9.15 8.77 0.02
N ASN A 40 10.15 7.95 0.31
CA ASN A 40 11.02 8.13 1.47
C ASN A 40 12.09 9.19 1.20
N GLU A 41 12.98 9.41 2.18
CA GLU A 41 14.06 10.42 2.12
C GLU A 41 15.05 10.21 0.96
N LEU A 42 15.05 9.02 0.34
CA LEU A 42 15.88 8.68 -0.81
C LEU A 42 15.17 8.89 -2.15
N GLY A 43 13.92 9.39 -2.13
CA GLY A 43 13.08 9.52 -3.32
C GLY A 43 12.57 8.18 -3.87
N LEU A 44 12.65 7.11 -3.08
CA LEU A 44 12.13 5.78 -3.45
C LEU A 44 10.68 5.62 -2.97
N PRO A 45 9.84 4.86 -3.68
CA PRO A 45 8.48 4.54 -3.23
C PRO A 45 8.46 4.05 -1.78
N LEU A 46 7.49 4.53 -0.99
CA LEU A 46 7.38 4.16 0.42
C LEU A 46 6.91 2.71 0.54
N VAL A 47 7.72 1.87 1.18
CA VAL A 47 7.41 0.45 1.43
C VAL A 47 7.01 0.25 2.88
N ARG A 48 5.93 -0.49 3.10
CA ARG A 48 5.39 -0.84 4.43
C ARG A 48 5.28 -2.35 4.59
N GLY A 49 5.54 -2.83 5.80
CA GLY A 49 5.56 -4.25 6.15
C GLY A 49 6.85 -4.64 6.86
N PRO A 50 7.19 -5.94 6.91
CA PRO A 50 6.46 -7.06 6.31
C PRO A 50 5.13 -7.37 7.03
N PHE A 51 4.09 -7.69 6.27
CA PHE A 51 2.80 -8.15 6.75
C PHE A 51 2.71 -9.69 6.71
N PRO A 52 2.16 -10.33 7.75
CA PRO A 52 2.10 -11.79 7.80
C PRO A 52 1.08 -12.38 6.82
N THR A 53 0.12 -11.59 6.33
CA THR A 53 -0.92 -12.06 5.42
C THR A 53 -1.27 -10.97 4.39
N LEU A 54 -1.81 -11.40 3.23
CA LEU A 54 -2.36 -10.47 2.23
C LEU A 54 -3.48 -9.62 2.83
N THR A 55 -4.29 -10.18 3.73
CA THR A 55 -5.35 -9.44 4.42
C THR A 55 -4.79 -8.28 5.24
N ALA A 56 -3.77 -8.52 6.05
CA ALA A 56 -3.13 -7.48 6.86
C ALA A 56 -2.53 -6.36 5.98
N ALA A 57 -1.94 -6.72 4.84
CA ALA A 57 -1.45 -5.74 3.87
C ALA A 57 -2.59 -4.89 3.27
N ARG A 58 -3.76 -5.50 2.99
CA ARG A 58 -4.94 -4.77 2.50
C ARG A 58 -5.51 -3.82 3.54
N GLU A 59 -5.58 -4.26 4.79
CA GLU A 59 -6.03 -3.41 5.90
C GLU A 59 -5.11 -2.20 6.09
N ALA A 60 -3.80 -2.35 5.92
CA ALA A 60 -2.85 -1.24 5.96
C ALA A 60 -3.10 -0.20 4.84
N VAL A 61 -3.45 -0.64 3.62
CA VAL A 61 -3.86 0.27 2.54
C VAL A 61 -5.10 1.06 2.92
N GLN A 62 -6.08 0.43 3.57
CA GLN A 62 -7.30 1.11 4.02
C GLN A 62 -7.05 2.10 5.15
N GLN A 63 -6.22 1.73 6.12
CA GLN A 63 -5.86 2.63 7.20
C GLN A 63 -5.17 3.88 6.63
N ASP A 64 -4.20 3.73 5.73
CA ASP A 64 -3.50 4.88 5.14
C ASP A 64 -4.44 5.82 4.37
N ARG A 65 -5.39 5.28 3.62
CA ARG A 65 -6.40 6.10 2.94
C ARG A 65 -7.35 6.80 3.92
N GLY A 66 -7.71 6.13 5.02
CA GLY A 66 -8.60 6.66 6.04
C GLY A 66 -7.94 7.73 6.91
N GLU A 67 -6.63 7.69 7.08
CA GLU A 67 -5.88 8.64 7.91
C GLU A 67 -5.66 10.00 7.22
N GLY A 68 -5.87 10.09 5.89
CA GLY A 68 -5.55 11.28 5.10
C GLY A 68 -4.05 11.62 5.18
N PRO A 69 -3.55 12.61 4.42
CA PRO A 69 -2.18 13.08 4.64
C PRO A 69 -2.10 13.57 6.09
N ALA A 70 -1.23 12.94 6.90
CA ALA A 70 -0.94 13.41 8.23
C ALA A 70 -0.61 14.90 8.13
N TRP A 71 -1.43 15.75 8.75
CA TRP A 71 -1.20 17.19 8.81
C TRP A 71 0.24 17.40 9.26
N SER A 72 1.08 17.97 8.39
CA SER A 72 2.43 18.38 8.75
C SER A 72 2.33 19.73 9.48
N PRO A 73 2.71 19.83 10.78
CA PRO A 73 2.65 21.08 11.53
C PRO A 73 3.77 22.08 11.13
N LEU A 74 4.35 21.93 9.94
CA LEU A 74 5.44 22.78 9.41
C LEU A 74 5.03 23.55 8.14
N ALA A 75 3.75 23.58 7.79
CA ALA A 75 3.21 24.38 6.69
C ALA A 75 2.67 25.72 7.17
#